data_AF-A0A267DIE6-F1
#
_entry.id   AF-A0A267DIE6-F1
#
_cell.length_a   1.000
_cell.length_b   1.000
_cell.length_c   1.000
_cell.angle_alpha   90.00
_cell.angle_beta   90.00
_cell.angle_gamma   90.00
#
_symmetry.space_group_name_H-M   'P 1'
#
loop_
_entity.id
_entity.type
_entity.pdbx_description
1 polymer ?
#
loop_
_entity_poly.entity_id
_entity_poly.type
_entity_poly.pdbx_seq_one_letter_code
_entity_poly.pdbx_strand_id
1 'polypeptide(L)'
;IQHKMLAKTSRPNHFWSWTMLIFSCILCTRASSICSKFSLVIHNGHCANLSSTLPYFVNFCSSHNGTMDERCCLNADSLVGLDLSSCNLQNFTSATISGQNSNLTVNIVLLALAPNNPKLKLPSPEAFIGQINLQQLLMPKLIGCPTGWSEQTTSIAFDNDFDAMNNDTEEFIRCLSPPNPCLSDDACPVNTSSQCTLTGPGLFACPCQSGWTGYKCLRSSQPFPYPIFGIGWAGSALAACLIGWLLERRGIVKVNSARMVATVQDDHSD
;
A
#
# COMPACT_ATOMS: atom_id res chain seq x y z
N ILE A 1 13.42 -50.00 80.19
CA ILE A 1 12.12 -50.13 79.47
C ILE A 1 11.34 -48.86 79.82
N GLN A 2 11.13 -47.84 78.99
CA GLN A 2 11.16 -47.60 77.55
C GLN A 2 11.48 -46.10 77.34
N HIS A 3 12.32 -45.77 76.37
CA HIS A 3 12.60 -44.41 75.92
C HIS A 3 11.41 -43.85 75.12
N LYS A 4 10.92 -42.64 75.44
CA LYS A 4 10.03 -41.88 74.55
C LYS A 4 10.78 -40.68 73.99
N MET A 5 11.17 -40.81 72.72
CA MET A 5 11.70 -39.72 71.89
C MET A 5 10.57 -38.75 71.54
N LEU A 6 10.78 -37.45 71.79
CA LEU A 6 9.93 -36.38 71.25
C LEU A 6 10.53 -35.92 69.91
N ALA A 7 9.91 -36.37 68.82
CA ALA A 7 10.20 -35.91 67.47
C ALA A 7 9.64 -34.50 67.25
N LYS A 8 10.51 -33.56 66.90
CA LYS A 8 10.17 -32.20 66.49
C LYS A 8 9.72 -32.23 65.03
N THR A 9 8.42 -32.25 64.78
CA THR A 9 7.82 -32.14 63.44
C THR A 9 7.92 -30.70 62.95
N SER A 10 8.87 -30.45 62.06
CA SER A 10 8.96 -29.24 61.23
C SER A 10 7.74 -29.19 60.31
N ARG A 11 6.94 -28.12 60.40
CA ARG A 11 5.88 -27.82 59.43
C ARG A 11 6.55 -27.29 58.16
N PRO A 12 6.29 -27.86 56.97
CA PRO A 12 6.78 -27.28 55.73
C PRO A 12 6.03 -25.96 55.46
N ASN A 13 6.80 -24.92 55.18
CA ASN A 13 6.33 -23.58 54.86
C ASN A 13 5.52 -23.59 53.55
N HIS A 14 4.20 -23.72 53.65
CA HIS A 14 3.26 -23.63 52.53
C HIS A 14 3.34 -22.31 51.74
N PHE A 15 4.04 -21.28 52.25
CA PHE A 15 4.09 -19.96 51.63
C PHE A 15 4.91 -19.92 50.32
N TRP A 16 5.94 -20.77 50.18
CA TRP A 16 6.82 -20.76 49.01
C TRP A 16 6.28 -21.53 47.80
N SER A 17 5.28 -22.40 48.02
CA SER A 17 4.66 -23.19 46.94
C SER A 17 3.65 -22.37 46.14
N TRP A 18 2.95 -21.43 46.77
CA TRP A 18 1.94 -20.60 46.10
C TRP A 18 2.58 -19.47 45.30
N THR A 19 3.69 -18.90 45.78
CA THR A 19 4.42 -17.84 45.05
C THR A 19 5.05 -18.35 43.76
N MET A 20 5.53 -19.61 43.73
CA MET A 20 6.06 -20.23 42.51
C MET A 20 4.97 -20.59 41.49
N LEU A 21 3.79 -21.01 41.95
CA LEU A 21 2.63 -21.22 41.06
C LEU A 21 2.10 -19.90 40.50
N ILE A 22 2.08 -18.83 41.30
CA ILE A 22 1.68 -17.50 40.84
C ILE A 22 2.71 -16.94 39.85
N PHE A 23 4.02 -17.08 40.11
CA PHE A 23 5.06 -16.65 39.16
C PHE A 23 5.06 -17.48 37.86
N SER A 24 4.78 -18.79 37.94
CA SER A 24 4.60 -19.63 36.75
C SER A 24 3.33 -19.27 35.97
N CYS A 25 2.24 -18.88 36.64
CA CYS A 25 1.04 -18.38 35.99
C CYS A 25 1.25 -16.99 35.36
N ILE A 26 2.05 -16.12 35.97
CA ILE A 26 2.38 -14.80 35.43
C ILE A 26 3.35 -14.92 34.24
N LEU A 27 4.33 -15.83 34.30
CA LEU A 27 5.22 -16.14 33.15
C LEU A 27 4.51 -16.90 32.02
N CYS A 28 3.35 -17.52 32.28
CA CYS A 28 2.45 -18.07 31.25
C CYS A 28 1.52 -17.02 30.63
N THR A 29 1.55 -15.75 31.05
CA THR A 29 0.73 -14.72 30.40
C THR A 29 1.33 -14.31 29.06
N ARG A 30 0.84 -15.01 28.03
CA ARG A 30 0.86 -14.67 26.61
C ARG A 30 2.20 -14.87 25.91
N ALA A 31 2.44 -16.11 25.48
CA ALA A 31 3.10 -16.28 24.19
C ALA A 31 2.26 -15.49 23.17
N SER A 32 2.74 -14.30 22.79
CA SER A 32 2.07 -13.48 21.78
C SER A 32 2.11 -14.24 20.46
N SER A 33 0.96 -14.60 19.90
CA SER A 33 0.86 -15.15 18.55
C SER A 33 1.56 -14.21 17.57
N ILE A 34 2.16 -14.75 16.52
CA ILE A 34 2.74 -13.93 15.44
C ILE A 34 1.63 -13.10 14.81
N CYS A 35 0.43 -13.66 14.75
CA CYS A 35 -0.79 -12.98 14.31
C CYS A 35 -1.14 -11.72 15.12
N SER A 36 -1.00 -11.74 16.45
CA SER A 36 -1.33 -10.58 17.32
C SER A 36 -0.45 -9.35 17.11
N LYS A 37 0.75 -9.54 16.56
CA LYS A 37 1.70 -8.46 16.25
C LYS A 37 1.43 -7.82 14.88
N PHE A 38 0.63 -8.47 14.04
CA PHE A 38 0.52 -8.10 12.64
C PHE A 38 -0.56 -7.05 12.38
N SER A 39 -1.82 -7.30 12.74
CA SER A 39 -2.89 -6.35 12.48
C SER A 39 -3.14 -5.44 13.67
N LEU A 40 -3.21 -4.13 13.41
CA LEU A 40 -3.57 -3.12 14.40
C LEU A 40 -4.95 -3.39 15.04
N VAL A 41 -5.85 -4.06 14.30
CA VAL A 41 -7.17 -4.48 14.80
C VAL A 41 -7.07 -5.68 15.75
N ILE A 42 -6.22 -6.64 15.44
CA ILE A 42 -5.99 -7.81 16.31
C ILE A 42 -5.26 -7.35 17.58
N HIS A 43 -4.26 -6.48 17.44
CA HIS A 43 -3.48 -5.93 18.55
C HIS A 43 -4.32 -5.08 19.52
N ASN A 44 -5.27 -4.29 19.02
CA ASN A 44 -6.14 -3.45 19.87
C ASN A 44 -7.30 -4.22 20.53
N GLY A 45 -7.35 -5.56 20.41
CA GLY A 45 -8.37 -6.38 21.06
C GLY A 45 -9.77 -6.30 20.44
N HIS A 46 -9.92 -5.69 19.26
CA HIS A 46 -11.20 -5.63 18.55
C HIS A 46 -11.61 -7.00 17.96
N CYS A 47 -10.64 -7.89 17.75
CA CYS A 47 -10.85 -9.26 17.27
C CYS A 47 -10.53 -10.31 18.37
N ALA A 48 -10.99 -10.13 19.60
CA ALA A 48 -10.62 -11.00 20.73
C ALA A 48 -11.32 -12.38 20.73
N ASN A 49 -12.30 -12.62 19.87
CA ASN A 49 -13.06 -13.88 19.85
C ASN A 49 -12.43 -14.88 18.86
N LEU A 50 -11.79 -15.92 19.40
CA LEU A 50 -11.09 -16.98 18.64
C LEU A 50 -12.03 -18.06 18.07
N SER A 51 -13.31 -18.07 18.46
CA SER A 51 -14.19 -19.23 18.24
C SER A 51 -14.96 -19.24 16.91
N SER A 52 -14.68 -18.34 15.97
CA SER A 52 -15.56 -18.12 14.80
C SER A 52 -14.82 -17.97 13.47
N THR A 53 -13.72 -18.69 13.27
CA THR A 53 -13.06 -18.71 11.96
C THR A 53 -13.94 -19.46 10.96
N LEU A 54 -14.18 -18.87 9.79
CA LEU A 54 -15.07 -19.47 8.80
C LEU A 54 -14.48 -20.79 8.28
N PRO A 55 -15.24 -21.90 8.15
CA PRO A 55 -14.72 -23.18 7.63
C PRO A 55 -14.06 -23.05 6.26
N TYR A 56 -14.58 -22.18 5.40
CA TYR A 56 -13.97 -21.86 4.11
C TYR A 56 -12.53 -21.32 4.25
N PHE A 57 -12.29 -20.42 5.22
CA PHE A 57 -10.98 -19.85 5.49
C PHE A 57 -9.99 -20.92 5.99
N VAL A 58 -10.45 -21.84 6.85
CA VAL A 58 -9.64 -22.96 7.35
C VAL A 58 -9.25 -23.91 6.21
N ASN A 59 -10.20 -24.23 5.33
CA ASN A 59 -9.95 -25.06 4.15
C ASN A 59 -9.00 -24.38 3.17
N PHE A 60 -9.16 -23.07 2.95
CA PHE A 60 -8.22 -22.27 2.17
C PHE A 60 -6.80 -22.33 2.76
N CYS A 61 -6.68 -22.20 4.08
CA CYS A 61 -5.37 -22.23 4.72
C CYS A 61 -4.68 -23.59 4.52
N SER A 62 -5.44 -24.67 4.73
CA SER A 62 -4.96 -26.03 4.54
C SER A 62 -4.55 -26.29 3.08
N SER A 63 -5.31 -25.79 2.09
CA SER A 63 -5.00 -25.97 0.67
C SER A 63 -3.78 -25.19 0.19
N HIS A 64 -3.36 -24.14 0.93
CA HIS A 64 -2.17 -23.35 0.65
C HIS A 64 -0.95 -23.77 1.48
N ASN A 65 -0.96 -24.99 2.04
CA ASN A 65 0.07 -25.51 2.95
C ASN A 65 0.33 -24.56 4.14
N GLY A 66 -0.69 -23.82 4.56
CA GLY A 66 -0.61 -22.89 5.67
C GLY A 66 -0.96 -23.54 7.00
N THR A 67 -0.39 -23.00 8.07
CA THR A 67 -0.75 -23.29 9.45
C THR A 67 -1.57 -22.13 10.01
N MET A 68 -2.67 -22.46 10.67
CA MET A 68 -3.48 -21.47 11.38
C MET A 68 -2.75 -21.01 12.65
N ASP A 69 -2.52 -19.70 12.78
CA ASP A 69 -2.13 -19.02 14.01
C ASP A 69 -3.26 -18.07 14.39
N GLU A 70 -4.15 -18.51 15.27
CA GLU A 70 -5.40 -17.83 15.65
C GLU A 70 -6.28 -17.51 14.42
N ARG A 71 -6.21 -16.27 13.93
CA ARG A 71 -6.96 -15.71 12.80
C ARG A 71 -6.11 -15.49 11.56
N CYS A 72 -4.84 -15.85 11.62
CA CYS A 72 -3.89 -15.72 10.54
C CYS A 72 -3.61 -17.09 9.94
N CYS A 73 -3.54 -17.14 8.61
CA CYS A 73 -2.99 -18.28 7.92
C CYS A 73 -1.54 -17.97 7.53
N LEU A 74 -0.60 -18.72 8.11
CA LEU A 74 0.84 -18.55 7.89
C LEU A 74 1.35 -19.67 7.00
N ASN A 75 2.05 -19.34 5.93
CA ASN A 75 2.86 -20.29 5.16
C ASN A 75 4.33 -19.94 5.40
N ALA A 76 5.02 -20.77 6.21
CA ALA A 76 6.31 -20.43 6.79
C ALA A 76 6.26 -19.04 7.48
N ASP A 77 7.12 -18.11 7.09
CA ASP A 77 7.16 -16.73 7.61
C ASP A 77 6.35 -15.73 6.78
N SER A 78 5.40 -16.22 5.96
CA SER A 78 4.54 -15.40 5.12
C SER A 78 3.08 -15.46 5.60
N LEU A 79 2.48 -14.31 5.84
CA LEU A 79 1.04 -14.21 6.08
C LEU A 79 0.31 -14.31 4.73
N VAL A 80 -0.42 -15.40 4.52
CA VAL A 80 -1.15 -15.66 3.27
C VAL A 80 -2.67 -15.50 3.39
N GLY A 81 -3.19 -15.48 4.62
CA GLY A 81 -4.61 -15.22 4.85
C GLY A 81 -4.85 -14.53 6.17
N LEU A 82 -5.89 -13.70 6.23
CA LEU A 82 -6.29 -12.98 7.44
C LEU A 82 -7.81 -13.02 7.63
N ASP A 83 -8.27 -13.45 8.81
CA ASP A 83 -9.68 -13.48 9.18
C ASP A 83 -10.05 -12.38 10.19
N LEU A 84 -10.76 -11.36 9.71
CA LEU A 84 -11.31 -10.26 10.50
C LEU A 84 -12.84 -10.34 10.63
N SER A 85 -13.42 -11.54 10.49
CA SER A 85 -14.83 -11.80 10.78
C SER A 85 -15.19 -11.48 12.23
N SER A 86 -16.42 -11.03 12.46
CA SER A 86 -16.95 -10.76 13.81
C SER A 86 -16.12 -9.79 14.66
N CYS A 87 -15.38 -8.87 14.03
CA CYS A 87 -14.53 -7.90 14.72
C CYS A 87 -15.21 -6.53 14.95
N ASN A 88 -16.52 -6.42 14.65
CA ASN A 88 -17.30 -5.19 14.74
C ASN A 88 -16.64 -4.01 14.00
N LEU A 89 -16.06 -4.30 12.83
CA LEU A 89 -15.41 -3.32 11.98
C LEU A 89 -16.41 -2.29 11.46
N GLN A 90 -16.01 -1.02 11.44
CA GLN A 90 -16.82 0.07 10.89
C GLN A 90 -16.20 0.62 9.60
N ASN A 91 -14.90 0.93 9.67
CA ASN A 91 -14.13 1.41 8.53
C ASN A 91 -12.94 0.47 8.33
N PHE A 92 -12.68 0.15 7.07
CA PHE A 92 -11.52 -0.63 6.66
C PHE A 92 -10.60 0.27 5.84
N THR A 93 -9.33 0.35 6.23
CA THR A 93 -8.32 1.19 5.57
C THR A 93 -7.03 0.40 5.37
N SER A 94 -6.12 0.90 4.54
CA SER A 94 -4.82 0.24 4.33
C SER A 94 -4.02 0.07 5.62
N ALA A 95 -4.20 0.97 6.60
CA ALA A 95 -3.58 0.86 7.92
C ALA A 95 -4.11 -0.32 8.75
N THR A 96 -5.33 -0.82 8.48
CA THR A 96 -5.94 -1.98 9.18
C THR A 96 -5.13 -3.26 8.95
N ILE A 97 -4.53 -3.38 7.76
CA ILE A 97 -3.79 -4.55 7.28
C ILE A 97 -2.30 -4.27 7.06
N SER A 98 -1.85 -3.07 7.42
CA SER A 98 -0.44 -2.71 7.41
C SER A 98 0.24 -3.29 8.65
N GLY A 99 1.10 -4.28 8.44
CA GLY A 99 1.87 -4.92 9.51
C GLY A 99 2.76 -3.92 10.24
N GLN A 100 2.68 -3.85 11.57
CA GLN A 100 3.69 -3.15 12.36
C GLN A 100 4.77 -4.12 12.83
N ASN A 101 6.04 -3.76 12.62
CA ASN A 101 7.21 -4.32 13.34
C ASN A 101 7.27 -5.85 13.45
N SER A 102 7.02 -6.58 12.36
CA SER A 102 7.25 -8.02 12.30
C SER A 102 8.22 -8.33 11.16
N ASN A 103 9.15 -9.27 11.40
CA ASN A 103 10.02 -9.85 10.37
C ASN A 103 9.24 -10.75 9.37
N LEU A 104 7.92 -10.61 9.34
CA LEU A 104 6.99 -11.44 8.59
C LEU A 104 6.77 -10.84 7.21
N THR A 105 6.80 -11.68 6.18
CA THR A 105 6.45 -11.23 4.83
C THR A 105 4.93 -11.16 4.70
N VAL A 106 4.42 -10.01 4.25
CA VAL A 106 2.97 -9.81 4.07
C VAL A 106 2.60 -10.16 2.65
N ASN A 107 1.82 -11.22 2.49
CA ASN A 107 1.41 -11.70 1.19
C ASN A 107 -0.04 -12.21 1.23
N ILE A 108 -0.97 -11.37 1.69
CA ILE A 108 -2.36 -11.78 1.91
C ILE A 108 -3.00 -12.11 0.57
N VAL A 109 -3.45 -13.36 0.41
CA VAL A 109 -4.17 -13.88 -0.75
C VAL A 109 -5.67 -13.95 -0.49
N LEU A 110 -6.07 -14.33 0.74
CA LEU A 110 -7.46 -14.34 1.19
C LEU A 110 -7.65 -13.42 2.40
N LEU A 111 -8.59 -12.48 2.30
CA LEU A 111 -9.04 -11.66 3.42
C LEU A 111 -10.51 -11.94 3.72
N ALA A 112 -10.82 -12.31 4.97
CA ALA A 112 -12.20 -12.48 5.41
C ALA A 112 -12.66 -11.28 6.24
N LEU A 113 -13.66 -10.55 5.76
CA LEU A 113 -14.38 -9.50 6.49
C LEU A 113 -15.78 -9.95 6.91
N ALA A 114 -16.17 -11.16 6.52
CA ALA A 114 -17.45 -11.78 6.86
C ALA A 114 -17.22 -13.05 7.67
N PRO A 115 -18.20 -13.50 8.48
CA PRO A 115 -19.49 -12.85 8.78
C PRO A 115 -19.40 -11.78 9.88
N ASN A 116 -20.54 -11.16 10.24
CA ASN A 116 -20.73 -10.36 11.46
C ASN A 116 -19.89 -9.09 11.64
N ASN A 117 -19.72 -8.31 10.57
CA ASN A 117 -19.28 -6.91 10.66
C ASN A 117 -20.41 -5.97 10.21
N PRO A 118 -21.48 -5.79 11.02
CA PRO A 118 -22.72 -5.14 10.58
C PRO A 118 -22.58 -3.63 10.33
N LYS A 119 -21.57 -2.99 10.91
CA LYS A 119 -21.29 -1.56 10.75
C LYS A 119 -20.26 -1.28 9.66
N LEU A 120 -19.73 -2.32 9.02
CA LEU A 120 -18.71 -2.18 8.00
C LEU A 120 -19.30 -1.44 6.81
N LYS A 121 -18.61 -0.38 6.40
CA LYS A 121 -18.90 0.30 5.14
C LYS A 121 -18.16 -0.39 4.01
N LEU A 122 -18.71 -0.30 2.80
CA LEU A 122 -18.06 -0.79 1.59
C LEU A 122 -16.65 -0.19 1.50
N PRO A 123 -15.58 -1.01 1.53
CA PRO A 123 -14.22 -0.49 1.46
C PRO A 123 -13.95 0.17 0.10
N SER A 124 -13.25 1.30 0.11
CA SER A 124 -12.77 1.90 -1.14
C SER A 124 -11.57 1.12 -1.69
N PRO A 125 -11.26 1.21 -3.00
CA PRO A 125 -10.10 0.53 -3.57
C PRO A 125 -8.79 0.88 -2.85
N GLU A 126 -8.65 2.12 -2.37
CA GLU A 126 -7.46 2.61 -1.67
C GLU A 126 -7.22 1.90 -0.33
N ALA A 127 -8.25 1.28 0.24
CA ALA A 127 -8.11 0.49 1.47
C ALA A 127 -7.24 -0.76 1.28
N PHE A 128 -7.02 -1.19 0.05
CA PHE A 128 -6.22 -2.37 -0.30
C PHE A 128 -4.83 -2.01 -0.87
N ILE A 129 -4.41 -0.74 -0.78
CA ILE A 129 -3.05 -0.34 -1.17
C ILE A 129 -2.02 -1.15 -0.39
N GLY A 130 -1.03 -1.69 -1.11
CA GLY A 130 0.01 -2.57 -0.59
C GLY A 130 -0.31 -4.07 -0.69
N GLN A 131 -1.57 -4.45 -0.93
CA GLN A 131 -1.97 -5.87 -1.03
C GLN A 131 -2.00 -6.35 -2.48
N ILE A 132 -0.84 -6.39 -3.12
CA ILE A 132 -0.73 -6.71 -4.55
C ILE A 132 -1.14 -8.14 -4.91
N ASN A 133 -1.14 -9.06 -3.94
CA ASN A 133 -1.42 -10.48 -4.13
C ASN A 133 -2.78 -10.92 -3.59
N LEU A 134 -3.62 -9.98 -3.15
CA LEU A 134 -4.95 -10.29 -2.64
C LEU A 134 -5.85 -10.72 -3.79
N GLN A 135 -6.25 -11.99 -3.79
CA GLN A 135 -7.05 -12.60 -4.86
C GLN A 135 -8.51 -12.77 -4.47
N GLN A 136 -8.78 -12.99 -3.18
CA GLN A 136 -10.10 -13.33 -2.68
C GLN A 136 -10.44 -12.47 -1.46
N LEU A 137 -11.66 -11.95 -1.45
CA LEU A 137 -12.20 -11.17 -0.36
C LEU A 137 -13.57 -11.73 0.00
N LEU A 138 -13.74 -12.17 1.25
CA LEU A 138 -15.04 -12.59 1.78
C LEU A 138 -15.71 -11.37 2.40
N MET A 139 -16.80 -10.91 1.80
CA MET A 139 -17.52 -9.72 2.25
C MET A 139 -18.91 -10.08 2.78
N PRO A 140 -19.48 -9.32 3.73
CA PRO A 140 -20.88 -9.53 4.12
C PRO A 140 -21.80 -9.29 2.92
N LYS A 141 -22.78 -10.17 2.72
CA LYS A 141 -23.69 -10.18 1.56
C LYS A 141 -24.49 -8.88 1.43
N LEU A 142 -24.87 -8.25 2.54
CA LEU A 142 -25.60 -6.97 2.55
C LEU A 142 -24.76 -5.79 2.04
N ILE A 143 -23.43 -5.88 2.11
CA ILE A 143 -22.50 -4.83 1.67
C ILE A 143 -22.11 -5.03 0.20
N GLY A 144 -21.93 -6.29 -0.22
CA GLY A 144 -21.53 -6.63 -1.59
C GLY A 144 -20.05 -6.36 -1.87
N CYS A 145 -19.60 -6.65 -3.10
CA CYS A 145 -18.19 -6.52 -3.47
C CYS A 145 -17.77 -5.07 -3.74
N PRO A 146 -16.51 -4.67 -3.43
CA PRO A 146 -15.98 -3.37 -3.81
C PRO A 146 -15.99 -3.17 -5.33
N THR A 147 -16.04 -1.92 -5.77
CA THR A 147 -16.02 -1.59 -7.21
C THR A 147 -14.79 -2.19 -7.90
N GLY A 148 -15.01 -2.82 -9.06
CA GLY A 148 -13.96 -3.49 -9.84
C GLY A 148 -13.74 -4.96 -9.46
N TRP A 149 -14.25 -5.42 -8.32
CA TRP A 149 -14.19 -6.83 -7.94
C TRP A 149 -15.35 -7.60 -8.56
N SER A 150 -15.09 -8.84 -8.97
CA SER A 150 -16.13 -9.73 -9.49
C SER A 150 -16.80 -10.46 -8.34
N GLU A 151 -18.12 -10.34 -8.27
CA GLU A 151 -18.95 -11.16 -7.39
C GLU A 151 -19.03 -12.59 -7.95
N GLN A 152 -18.65 -13.55 -7.12
CA GLN A 152 -19.01 -14.94 -7.32
C GLN A 152 -20.02 -15.30 -6.24
N THR A 153 -21.31 -15.24 -6.59
CA THR A 153 -22.38 -15.72 -5.73
C THR A 153 -22.18 -17.22 -5.57
N THR A 154 -21.74 -17.63 -4.39
CA THR A 154 -21.79 -19.02 -3.99
C THR A 154 -23.25 -19.36 -3.72
N SER A 155 -23.93 -19.94 -4.71
CA SER A 155 -24.88 -20.99 -4.38
C SER A 155 -24.06 -22.26 -4.19
N ILE A 156 -23.25 -22.33 -3.13
CA ILE A 156 -22.67 -23.62 -2.79
C ILE A 156 -23.79 -24.38 -2.08
N ALA A 157 -24.62 -25.05 -2.90
CA ALA A 157 -25.02 -26.39 -2.51
C ALA A 157 -23.70 -27.14 -2.30
N PHE A 158 -23.29 -27.26 -1.04
CA PHE A 158 -22.20 -28.14 -0.68
C PHE A 158 -22.74 -29.53 -0.95
N ASP A 159 -22.47 -30.03 -2.16
CA ASP A 159 -22.78 -31.41 -2.52
C ASP A 159 -22.03 -32.30 -1.52
N ASN A 160 -22.84 -32.89 -0.64
CA ASN A 160 -22.58 -34.02 0.23
C ASN A 160 -21.73 -33.73 1.48
N ASP A 161 -22.45 -33.60 2.61
CA ASP A 161 -22.09 -34.03 3.98
C ASP A 161 -22.20 -32.97 5.09
N PHE A 162 -22.94 -31.87 4.85
CA PHE A 162 -23.40 -31.01 5.95
C PHE A 162 -24.84 -30.53 5.74
N ASP A 163 -25.71 -31.47 5.39
CA ASP A 163 -27.15 -31.27 5.59
C ASP A 163 -27.48 -31.46 7.07
N ALA A 164 -28.21 -30.48 7.61
CA ALA A 164 -28.82 -30.42 8.95
C ALA A 164 -28.01 -29.74 10.06
N MET A 165 -27.88 -28.40 9.99
CA MET A 165 -28.48 -27.57 11.04
C MET A 165 -28.53 -26.08 10.64
N ASN A 166 -29.76 -25.57 10.56
CA ASN A 166 -30.17 -24.16 10.52
C ASN A 166 -30.19 -23.43 9.18
N ASN A 167 -31.35 -22.84 8.94
CA ASN A 167 -31.88 -22.23 7.74
C ASN A 167 -31.32 -20.81 7.49
N ASP A 168 -30.03 -20.57 7.77
CA ASP A 168 -29.35 -19.24 7.74
C ASP A 168 -28.11 -19.21 6.80
N THR A 169 -28.05 -20.13 5.83
CA THR A 169 -26.81 -20.41 5.10
C THR A 169 -26.47 -19.37 4.02
N GLU A 170 -25.33 -18.70 4.25
CA GLU A 170 -24.55 -17.76 3.42
C GLU A 170 -24.85 -16.24 3.57
N GLU A 171 -24.46 -15.69 4.73
CA GLU A 171 -24.34 -14.24 4.98
C GLU A 171 -23.12 -13.57 4.30
N PHE A 172 -22.34 -14.30 3.51
CA PHE A 172 -21.14 -13.77 2.86
C PHE A 172 -21.16 -13.98 1.36
N ILE A 173 -20.37 -13.17 0.68
CA ILE A 173 -20.15 -13.18 -0.76
C ILE A 173 -18.65 -13.29 -1.02
N ARG A 174 -18.27 -14.03 -2.07
CA ARG A 174 -16.89 -14.08 -2.52
C ARG A 174 -16.66 -13.04 -3.60
N CYS A 175 -15.69 -12.17 -3.35
CA CYS A 175 -15.23 -11.17 -4.29
C CYS A 175 -13.86 -11.60 -4.83
N LEU A 176 -13.77 -11.75 -6.14
CA LEU A 176 -12.53 -12.07 -6.85
C LEU A 176 -11.83 -10.79 -7.28
N SER A 177 -10.50 -10.78 -7.13
CA SER A 177 -9.69 -9.62 -7.49
C SER A 177 -9.88 -9.25 -8.95
N PRO A 178 -9.94 -7.95 -9.27
CA PRO A 178 -9.83 -7.48 -10.65
C PRO A 178 -8.57 -8.02 -11.33
N PRO A 179 -8.60 -8.15 -12.67
CA PRO A 179 -7.44 -8.56 -13.45
C PRO A 179 -6.28 -7.56 -13.30
N ASN A 180 -5.06 -8.04 -13.49
CA ASN A 180 -3.86 -7.22 -13.39
C ASN A 180 -3.81 -6.19 -14.54
N PRO A 181 -3.97 -4.87 -14.27
CA PRO A 181 -3.95 -3.84 -15.30
C PRO A 181 -2.59 -3.73 -16.00
N CYS A 182 -1.49 -4.07 -15.34
CA CYS A 182 -0.14 -4.04 -15.94
C CYS A 182 0.11 -5.12 -17.00
N LEU A 183 -0.81 -6.07 -17.18
CA LEU A 183 -0.76 -7.01 -18.31
C LEU A 183 -1.27 -6.39 -19.62
N SER A 184 -1.89 -5.21 -19.57
CA SER A 184 -2.29 -4.48 -20.77
C SER A 184 -1.12 -3.64 -21.28
N ASP A 185 -0.89 -3.69 -22.60
CA ASP A 185 0.20 -2.95 -23.25
C ASP A 185 0.06 -1.42 -23.12
N ASP A 186 -1.17 -0.93 -22.89
CA ASP A 186 -1.52 0.49 -22.77
C ASP A 186 -1.67 0.97 -21.32
N ALA A 187 -1.30 0.16 -20.32
CA ALA A 187 -1.43 0.52 -18.91
C ALA A 187 -0.67 1.81 -18.57
N CYS A 188 0.52 1.99 -19.16
CA CYS A 188 1.36 3.16 -18.96
C CYS A 188 1.65 3.87 -20.29
N PRO A 189 1.69 5.21 -20.30
CA PRO A 189 1.75 6.00 -21.54
C PRO A 189 3.04 5.84 -22.35
N VAL A 190 4.15 5.40 -21.73
CA VAL A 190 5.43 5.15 -22.41
C VAL A 190 6.15 3.98 -21.75
N ASN A 191 6.13 2.81 -22.38
CA ASN A 191 6.74 1.58 -21.85
C ASN A 191 8.28 1.63 -21.72
N THR A 192 8.96 2.52 -22.45
CA THR A 192 10.43 2.67 -22.42
C THR A 192 10.95 3.62 -21.35
N SER A 193 10.09 4.45 -20.75
CA SER A 193 10.48 5.43 -19.73
C SER A 193 9.66 5.37 -18.46
N SER A 194 8.56 4.61 -18.46
CA SER A 194 7.73 4.33 -17.30
C SER A 194 7.52 2.82 -17.15
N GLN A 195 7.48 2.35 -15.91
CA GLN A 195 7.26 0.94 -15.59
C GLN A 195 5.92 0.80 -14.91
N CYS A 196 5.08 -0.14 -15.37
CA CYS A 196 3.84 -0.45 -14.67
C CYS A 196 4.14 -1.25 -13.40
N THR A 197 3.65 -0.76 -12.26
CA THR A 197 3.79 -1.41 -10.97
C THR A 197 2.44 -1.52 -10.29
N LEU A 198 2.06 -2.71 -9.87
CA LEU A 198 0.86 -2.92 -9.06
C LEU A 198 1.01 -2.27 -7.69
N THR A 199 -0.03 -1.55 -7.27
CA THR A 199 -0.10 -0.95 -5.92
C THR A 199 -1.18 -1.59 -5.06
N GLY A 200 -2.02 -2.46 -5.62
CA GLY A 200 -3.07 -3.20 -4.94
C GLY A 200 -3.98 -3.91 -5.96
N PRO A 201 -5.08 -4.54 -5.51
CA PRO A 201 -6.01 -5.25 -6.40
C PRO A 201 -6.64 -4.29 -7.41
N GLY A 202 -6.28 -4.43 -8.68
CA GLY A 202 -6.77 -3.56 -9.78
C GLY A 202 -6.23 -2.13 -9.73
N LEU A 203 -5.30 -1.85 -8.82
CA LEU A 203 -4.63 -0.56 -8.68
C LEU A 203 -3.20 -0.66 -9.19
N PHE A 204 -2.79 0.34 -9.96
CA PHE A 204 -1.46 0.42 -10.53
C PHE A 204 -0.94 1.85 -10.52
N ALA A 205 0.38 1.94 -10.56
CA ALA A 205 1.12 3.17 -10.76
C ALA A 205 2.09 2.99 -11.93
N CYS A 206 2.46 4.11 -12.56
CA CYS A 206 3.45 4.16 -13.63
C CYS A 206 4.63 5.03 -13.19
N PRO A 207 5.46 4.59 -12.22
CA PRO A 207 6.67 5.31 -11.86
C PRO A 207 7.63 5.40 -13.07
N CYS A 208 8.39 6.49 -13.09
CA CYS A 208 9.45 6.65 -14.09
C CYS A 208 10.58 5.67 -13.83
N GLN A 209 11.11 5.09 -14.90
CA GLN A 209 12.32 4.30 -14.84
C GLN A 209 13.51 5.18 -14.46
N SER A 210 14.55 4.55 -13.91
CA SER A 210 15.81 5.22 -13.62
C SER A 210 16.33 5.93 -14.88
N GLY A 211 16.76 7.17 -14.74
CA GLY A 211 17.16 7.97 -15.89
C GLY A 211 16.06 8.82 -16.52
N TRP A 212 14.81 8.76 -16.02
CA TRP A 212 13.67 9.52 -16.54
C TRP A 212 12.93 10.27 -15.42
N THR A 213 12.45 11.47 -15.73
CA THR A 213 11.79 12.39 -14.79
C THR A 213 10.69 13.21 -15.48
N GLY A 214 9.88 13.90 -14.67
CA GLY A 214 8.85 14.82 -15.14
C GLY A 214 7.52 14.14 -15.51
N TYR A 215 6.58 14.94 -15.99
CA TYR A 215 5.26 14.45 -16.41
C TYR A 215 5.40 13.40 -17.52
N LYS A 216 4.75 12.24 -17.33
CA LYS A 216 4.81 11.07 -18.24
C LYS A 216 6.23 10.56 -18.51
N CYS A 217 7.21 10.86 -17.65
CA CYS A 217 8.58 10.36 -17.78
C CYS A 217 9.23 10.72 -19.12
N LEU A 218 8.95 11.92 -19.65
CA LEU A 218 9.43 12.36 -20.96
C LEU A 218 10.81 13.04 -20.91
N ARG A 219 11.28 13.44 -19.72
CA ARG A 219 12.58 14.10 -19.58
C ARG A 219 13.60 13.07 -19.15
N SER A 220 14.64 12.86 -19.95
CA SER A 220 15.82 12.17 -19.43
C SER A 220 16.35 12.95 -18.22
N SER A 221 16.76 12.24 -17.18
CA SER A 221 17.39 12.80 -15.98
C SER A 221 18.80 13.32 -16.26
N GLN A 222 19.29 13.23 -17.51
CA GLN A 222 20.52 13.90 -17.89
C GLN A 222 20.34 15.41 -17.73
N PRO A 223 21.29 16.09 -17.07
CA PRO A 223 21.20 17.53 -16.89
C PRO A 223 21.18 18.18 -18.27
N PHE A 224 20.20 19.07 -18.49
CA PHE A 224 20.19 19.92 -19.66
C PHE A 224 21.55 20.67 -19.70
N PRO A 225 22.24 20.74 -20.86
CA PRO A 225 23.59 21.30 -20.94
C PRO A 225 23.58 22.83 -20.92
N TYR A 226 23.03 23.41 -19.84
CA TYR A 226 23.03 24.84 -19.54
C TYR A 226 24.35 25.55 -19.81
N PRO A 227 25.54 25.02 -19.44
CA PRO A 227 26.80 25.73 -19.70
C PRO A 227 27.09 25.89 -21.21
N ILE A 228 26.74 24.93 -22.06
CA ILE A 228 26.98 25.02 -23.50
C ILE A 228 26.11 26.13 -24.12
N PHE A 229 24.82 26.14 -23.76
CA PHE A 229 23.91 27.18 -24.21
C PHE A 229 24.25 28.55 -23.63
N GLY A 230 24.67 28.61 -22.36
CA GLY A 230 25.08 29.83 -21.69
C GLY A 230 26.33 30.46 -22.32
N ILE A 231 27.36 29.65 -22.62
CA ILE A 231 28.58 30.12 -23.30
C ILE A 231 28.24 30.57 -24.73
N GLY A 232 27.38 29.84 -25.45
CA GLY A 232 26.95 30.25 -26.79
C GLY A 232 26.22 31.60 -26.81
N TRP A 233 25.32 31.81 -25.84
CA TRP A 233 24.59 33.08 -25.69
C TRP A 233 25.51 34.22 -25.25
N ALA A 234 26.31 34.01 -24.21
CA ALA A 234 27.22 35.05 -23.71
C ALA A 234 28.30 35.39 -24.75
N GLY A 235 28.85 34.40 -25.43
CA GLY A 235 29.85 34.58 -26.49
C GLY A 235 29.29 35.35 -27.68
N SER A 236 28.09 35.01 -28.14
CA SER A 236 27.44 35.75 -29.25
C SER A 236 27.08 37.18 -28.87
N ALA A 237 26.60 37.43 -27.64
CA ALA A 237 26.36 38.77 -27.13
C ALA A 237 27.65 39.60 -27.06
N LEU A 238 28.73 39.04 -26.51
CA LEU A 238 30.03 39.71 -26.43
C LEU A 238 30.59 40.02 -27.81
N ALA A 239 30.49 39.08 -28.76
CA ALA A 239 30.92 39.29 -30.14
C ALA A 239 30.11 40.41 -30.81
N ALA A 240 28.79 40.44 -30.65
CA ALA A 240 27.94 41.50 -31.18
C ALA A 240 28.30 42.87 -30.58
N CYS A 241 28.55 42.96 -29.27
CA CYS A 241 29.02 44.18 -28.62
C CYS A 241 30.39 44.63 -29.16
N LEU A 242 31.33 43.71 -29.34
CA LEU A 242 32.66 43.99 -29.88
C LEU A 242 32.60 44.46 -31.33
N ILE A 243 31.78 43.80 -32.15
CA ILE A 243 31.54 44.18 -33.55
C ILE A 243 30.90 45.57 -33.61
N GLY A 244 29.85 45.81 -32.82
CA GLY A 244 29.20 47.13 -32.73
C GLY A 244 30.19 48.23 -32.34
N TRP A 245 31.00 47.99 -31.31
CA TRP A 245 32.03 48.92 -30.86
C TRP A 245 33.12 49.17 -31.92
N LEU A 246 33.54 48.14 -32.66
CA LEU A 246 34.50 48.27 -33.75
C LEU A 246 33.91 49.03 -34.94
N LEU A 247 32.64 48.82 -35.27
CA LEU A 247 31.93 49.54 -36.33
C LEU A 247 31.73 51.02 -35.96
N GLU A 248 31.41 51.32 -34.70
CA GLU A 248 31.36 52.69 -34.17
C GLU A 248 32.75 53.37 -34.22
N ARG A 249 33.81 52.68 -33.79
CA ARG A 249 35.18 53.23 -33.80
C ARG A 249 35.78 53.38 -35.19
N ARG A 250 35.43 52.51 -36.13
CA ARG A 250 35.94 52.58 -37.52
C ARG A 250 35.20 53.61 -38.37
N GLY A 251 34.24 54.33 -37.81
CA GLY A 251 33.58 55.44 -38.47
C GLY A 251 32.85 54.99 -39.72
N ILE A 252 31.60 54.53 -39.57
CA ILE A 252 30.62 54.96 -40.57
C ILE A 252 30.59 56.48 -40.43
N VAL A 253 31.27 57.11 -41.40
CA VAL A 253 31.10 58.45 -41.93
C VAL A 253 30.05 59.23 -41.15
N LYS A 254 30.46 60.33 -40.51
CA LYS A 254 29.57 61.42 -40.14
C LYS A 254 28.63 61.66 -41.33
N VAL A 255 27.38 61.21 -41.25
CA VAL A 255 26.34 61.78 -42.12
C VAL A 255 26.28 63.22 -41.67
N ASN A 256 26.89 64.09 -42.46
CA ASN A 256 26.94 65.52 -42.23
C ASN A 256 25.50 66.02 -42.09
N SER A 257 25.09 66.25 -40.84
CA SER A 257 23.98 67.13 -40.49
C SER A 257 24.43 68.57 -40.77
N ALA A 258 24.68 68.90 -42.03
CA ALA A 258 25.01 70.23 -42.50
C ALA A 258 24.75 70.32 -44.02
N ARG A 259 23.48 70.48 -44.41
CA ARG A 259 23.15 71.28 -45.61
C ARG A 259 21.76 71.92 -45.50
N MET A 260 21.83 73.21 -45.17
CA MET A 260 21.01 74.31 -45.69
C MET A 260 19.60 74.52 -45.16
N VAL A 261 19.55 75.40 -44.16
CA VAL A 261 18.54 76.46 -44.02
C VAL A 261 18.46 77.29 -45.32
N ALA A 262 17.21 77.49 -45.76
CA ALA A 262 16.63 78.63 -46.52
C ALA A 262 17.23 79.10 -47.86
N THR A 263 16.37 79.06 -48.88
CA THR A 263 15.88 80.20 -49.72
C THR A 263 14.66 79.64 -50.50
N VAL A 264 13.40 80.00 -50.22
CA VAL A 264 12.70 81.27 -50.51
C VAL A 264 12.75 81.65 -52.00
N GLN A 265 11.55 81.92 -52.53
CA GLN A 265 11.18 82.74 -53.69
C GLN A 265 10.79 82.04 -55.01
N ASP A 266 9.47 82.08 -55.25
CA ASP A 266 8.73 82.47 -56.47
C ASP A 266 9.20 82.04 -57.87
N ASP A 267 8.28 81.39 -58.62
CA ASP A 267 7.63 81.93 -59.83
C ASP A 267 6.87 80.77 -60.52
N HIS A 268 5.54 80.82 -60.60
CA HIS A 268 4.72 81.43 -61.66
C HIS A 268 4.61 80.57 -62.95
N SER A 269 3.34 80.26 -63.30
CA SER A 269 2.81 80.06 -64.66
C SER A 269 3.27 78.80 -65.44
N ASP A 270 2.43 78.02 -66.12
CA ASP A 270 1.01 78.06 -66.49
C ASP A 270 0.47 76.62 -66.58
#